data_AF-A0A1Y2ACF0-F1
#
_entry.id   AF-A0A1Y2ACF0-F1
#
_cell.length_a   1.000
_cell.length_b   1.000
_cell.length_c   1.000
_cell.angle_alpha   90.00
_cell.angle_beta   90.00
_cell.angle_gamma   90.00
#
_symmetry.space_group_name_H-M   'P 1'
#
loop_
_entity.id
_entity.type
_entity.pdbx_description
1 polymer ?
#
loop_
_entity_poly.entity_id
_entity_poly.type
_entity_poly.pdbx_seq_one_letter_code
_entity_poly.pdbx_strand_id
1 'polypeptide(L)'
;MKVGGTFLPVDLEYPEERIKYMIEEVGAKVVLKYITNGENNKKLNHIENLVKSVLAITNFSFDIHVNELMLSLILELSIVLVDENKCQNVSLLSSIIDSNNVNLINTTPSRIKIFLEYEEFRKKLNKIKVIILAGEALPMDLCKIIHRYSQCKIYNGYGPIECYYCTYKEINEEKENKITIGSPICNCKLYILDKYRKPVLVGVAGEI
;
A
#
# COMPACT_ATOMS: atom_id res chain seq x y z
N MET A 1 -8.66 -12.98 12.87
CA MET A 1 -8.60 -14.13 11.96
C MET A 1 -8.46 -15.49 12.64
N LYS A 2 -7.52 -15.71 13.58
CA LYS A 2 -7.33 -17.05 14.21
C LYS A 2 -8.59 -17.68 14.84
N VAL A 3 -9.50 -16.85 15.35
CA VAL A 3 -10.76 -17.30 15.99
C VAL A 3 -11.94 -17.41 15.01
N GLY A 4 -11.68 -17.36 13.69
CA GLY A 4 -12.72 -17.42 12.65
C GLY A 4 -13.56 -16.14 12.48
N GLY A 5 -13.26 -15.07 13.23
CA GLY A 5 -13.93 -13.78 13.10
C GLY A 5 -13.24 -12.81 12.11
N THR A 6 -14.05 -11.95 11.51
CA THR A 6 -13.65 -10.78 10.71
C THR A 6 -13.39 -9.58 11.64
N PHE A 7 -12.54 -8.65 11.22
CA PHE A 7 -12.28 -7.41 11.95
C PHE A 7 -12.75 -6.21 11.13
N LEU A 8 -13.22 -5.16 11.82
CA LEU A 8 -13.50 -3.85 11.25
C LEU A 8 -12.46 -2.87 11.83
N PRO A 9 -11.51 -2.37 11.03
CA PRO A 9 -10.67 -1.26 11.44
C PRO A 9 -11.52 0.01 11.62
N VAL A 10 -11.29 0.77 12.69
CA VAL A 10 -12.01 2.02 12.97
C VAL A 10 -11.02 3.14 13.23
N ASP A 11 -11.00 4.14 12.36
CA ASP A 11 -10.19 5.33 12.57
C ASP A 11 -10.80 6.19 13.67
N LEU A 12 -10.01 6.50 14.69
CA LEU A 12 -10.44 7.33 15.81
C LEU A 12 -10.43 8.82 15.45
N GLU A 13 -9.86 9.21 14.31
CA GLU A 13 -9.97 10.57 13.78
C GLU A 13 -11.35 10.86 13.16
N TYR A 14 -12.16 9.83 12.90
CA TYR A 14 -13.53 10.04 12.44
C TYR A 14 -14.43 10.64 13.53
N PRO A 15 -15.44 11.45 13.14
CA PRO A 15 -16.44 11.93 14.08
C PRO A 15 -17.13 10.78 14.82
N GLU A 16 -17.44 10.98 16.10
CA GLU A 16 -18.02 9.95 16.97
C GLU A 16 -19.29 9.32 16.38
N GLU A 17 -20.18 10.13 15.79
CA GLU A 17 -21.40 9.65 15.12
C GLU A 17 -21.10 8.67 13.97
N ARG A 18 -20.02 8.90 13.21
CA ARG A 18 -19.60 8.01 12.13
C ARG A 18 -19.07 6.70 12.69
N ILE A 19 -18.27 6.75 13.75
CA ILE A 19 -17.75 5.57 14.43
C ILE A 19 -18.90 4.73 14.99
N LYS A 20 -19.86 5.38 15.65
CA LYS A 20 -21.04 4.74 16.21
C LYS A 20 -21.86 4.04 15.12
N TYR A 21 -22.15 4.75 14.03
CA TYR A 21 -22.84 4.18 12.87
C TYR A 21 -22.13 2.94 12.34
N MET A 22 -20.80 3.00 12.15
CA MET A 22 -20.02 1.85 11.66
C MET A 22 -20.12 0.63 12.58
N ILE A 23 -20.08 0.83 13.90
CA ILE A 23 -20.16 -0.25 14.90
C ILE A 23 -21.57 -0.87 14.92
N GLU A 24 -22.60 -0.04 14.87
CA GLU A 24 -24.01 -0.46 14.89
C GLU A 24 -24.38 -1.24 13.62
N GLU A 25 -23.98 -0.74 12.45
CA GLU A 25 -24.32 -1.34 11.15
C GLU A 25 -23.72 -2.74 10.98
N VAL A 26 -22.48 -2.97 11.42
CA VAL A 26 -21.86 -4.30 11.35
C VAL A 26 -22.30 -5.24 12.47
N GLY A 27 -23.06 -4.75 13.45
CA GLY A 27 -23.49 -5.52 14.63
C GLY A 27 -22.30 -6.08 15.43
N ALA A 28 -21.26 -5.26 15.65
CA ALA A 28 -20.03 -5.71 16.28
C ALA A 28 -20.28 -6.28 17.69
N LYS A 29 -19.92 -7.56 17.90
CA LYS A 29 -20.10 -8.25 19.20
C LYS A 29 -19.01 -7.94 20.21
N VAL A 30 -17.82 -7.55 19.73
CA VAL A 30 -16.64 -7.25 20.53
C VAL A 30 -15.93 -6.05 19.93
N VAL A 31 -15.61 -5.06 20.77
CA VAL A 31 -14.77 -3.92 20.39
C VAL A 31 -13.43 -4.07 21.10
N LEU A 32 -12.35 -4.19 20.32
CA LEU A 32 -10.99 -4.23 20.84
C LEU A 32 -10.40 -2.83 20.76
N LYS A 33 -10.22 -2.18 21.92
CA LYS A 33 -9.55 -0.88 22.02
C LYS A 33 -8.14 -1.09 22.56
N TYR A 34 -7.14 -0.65 21.81
CA TYR A 34 -5.78 -0.59 22.33
C TYR A 34 -5.67 0.59 23.31
N ILE A 35 -5.36 0.29 24.57
CA ILE A 35 -5.09 1.29 25.60
C ILE A 35 -3.57 1.34 25.78
N THR A 36 -2.95 2.46 25.40
CA THR A 36 -1.51 2.66 25.57
C THR A 36 -1.17 2.88 27.05
N ASN A 37 -0.56 1.88 27.69
CA ASN A 37 0.26 2.07 28.90
C ASN A 37 1.75 1.87 28.51
N GLY A 38 2.65 2.63 29.13
CA GLY A 38 4.05 2.83 28.69
C GLY A 38 4.95 1.59 28.58
N GLU A 39 4.49 0.39 28.92
CA GLU A 39 5.29 -0.84 28.98
C GLU A 39 5.21 -1.74 27.72
N ASN A 40 4.22 -1.55 26.84
CA ASN A 40 3.93 -2.51 25.75
C ASN A 40 4.91 -2.49 24.55
N ASN A 41 5.81 -1.51 24.45
CA ASN A 41 6.62 -1.28 23.24
C ASN A 41 7.92 -2.12 23.13
N LYS A 42 8.18 -3.09 24.01
CA LYS A 42 9.51 -3.71 24.16
C LYS A 42 9.74 -5.09 23.53
N LYS A 43 8.86 -5.62 22.68
CA LYS A 43 9.08 -6.96 22.10
C LYS A 43 8.68 -7.04 20.64
N LEU A 44 9.66 -7.14 19.74
CA LEU A 44 9.59 -7.86 18.45
C LEU A 44 10.95 -7.70 17.74
N ASN A 45 11.74 -8.78 17.63
CA ASN A 45 12.99 -8.82 16.85
C ASN A 45 13.09 -10.13 16.02
N HIS A 46 13.53 -9.96 14.76
CA HIS A 46 14.44 -10.78 13.92
C HIS A 46 13.99 -11.68 12.72
N ILE A 47 14.75 -11.48 11.60
CA ILE A 47 15.30 -12.38 10.54
C ILE A 47 14.57 -12.48 9.16
N GLU A 48 15.28 -12.95 8.12
CA GLU A 48 15.48 -12.42 6.74
C GLU A 48 15.02 -13.34 5.55
N ASN A 49 14.68 -12.79 4.36
CA ASN A 49 15.52 -12.82 3.12
C ASN A 49 14.95 -12.09 1.87
N LEU A 50 15.87 -11.58 1.01
CA LEU A 50 15.72 -10.74 -0.21
C LEU A 50 14.97 -9.41 -0.07
N VAL A 51 13.73 -9.42 0.43
CA VAL A 51 13.03 -8.27 1.01
C VAL A 51 12.96 -8.61 2.50
N LYS A 52 13.59 -7.82 3.36
CA LYS A 52 13.65 -8.12 4.80
C LYS A 52 12.58 -7.37 5.58
N SER A 53 12.07 -6.27 5.03
CA SER A 53 11.15 -5.41 5.75
C SER A 53 10.24 -4.57 4.85
N VAL A 54 8.96 -4.57 5.19
CA VAL A 54 7.92 -3.71 4.61
C VAL A 54 7.69 -2.51 5.53
N LEU A 55 7.67 -1.32 4.95
CA LEU A 55 7.22 -0.11 5.63
C LEU A 55 5.70 -0.03 5.55
N ALA A 56 5.04 -0.18 6.69
CA ALA A 56 3.59 -0.08 6.79
C ALA A 56 3.21 1.32 7.27
N ILE A 57 2.79 2.15 6.31
CA ILE A 57 2.44 3.58 6.50
C ILE A 57 1.02 3.87 6.08
N THR A 58 0.31 2.88 5.56
CA THR A 58 -1.08 3.02 5.15
C THR A 58 -1.97 3.02 6.39
N ASN A 59 -2.85 4.01 6.52
CA ASN A 59 -3.86 4.00 7.57
C ASN A 59 -4.69 2.71 7.48
N PHE A 60 -4.88 2.05 8.61
CA PHE A 60 -5.51 0.73 8.70
C PHE A 60 -6.95 0.67 8.18
N SER A 61 -7.59 1.83 7.97
CA SER A 61 -8.92 1.96 7.37
C SER A 61 -8.92 1.80 5.85
N PHE A 62 -7.76 1.84 5.20
CA PHE A 62 -7.60 1.50 3.79
C PHE A 62 -7.20 0.03 3.63
N ASP A 63 -7.73 -0.61 2.59
CA ASP A 63 -7.49 -2.02 2.26
C ASP A 63 -6.02 -2.34 1.96
N ILE A 64 -5.25 -1.38 1.44
CA ILE A 64 -3.80 -1.52 1.19
C ILE A 64 -3.02 -1.93 2.45
N HIS A 65 -3.43 -1.53 3.66
CA HIS A 65 -2.79 -1.98 4.91
C HIS A 65 -2.87 -3.51 5.08
N VAL A 66 -3.96 -4.14 4.61
CA VAL A 66 -4.07 -5.60 4.62
C VAL A 66 -3.01 -6.23 3.71
N ASN A 67 -2.63 -5.56 2.62
CA ASN A 67 -1.51 -6.01 1.77
C ASN A 67 -0.20 -5.95 2.53
N GLU A 68 0.10 -4.80 3.15
CA GLU A 68 1.33 -4.59 3.91
C GLU A 68 1.49 -5.66 5.00
N LEU A 69 0.41 -5.98 5.72
CA LEU A 69 0.42 -7.01 6.76
C LEU A 69 0.50 -8.43 6.20
N MET A 70 -0.42 -8.82 5.30
CA MET A 70 -0.54 -10.21 4.84
C MET A 70 0.61 -10.62 3.94
N LEU A 71 1.04 -9.76 3.01
CA LEU A 71 2.20 -10.04 2.16
C LEU A 71 3.43 -10.31 3.02
N SER A 72 3.64 -9.48 4.05
CA SER A 72 4.76 -9.62 4.96
C SER A 72 4.70 -10.91 5.76
N LEU A 73 3.55 -11.22 6.36
CA LEU A 73 3.40 -12.45 7.15
C LEU A 73 3.52 -13.72 6.32
N ILE A 74 2.99 -13.73 5.08
CA ILE A 74 3.05 -14.89 4.17
C ILE A 74 4.47 -15.11 3.64
N LEU A 75 5.19 -14.02 3.34
CA LEU A 75 6.55 -14.08 2.80
C LEU A 75 7.63 -14.02 3.90
N GLU A 76 7.25 -14.15 5.17
CA GLU A 76 8.15 -14.12 6.33
C GLU A 76 9.02 -12.82 6.40
N LEU A 77 8.44 -11.69 5.99
CA LEU A 77 9.06 -10.37 6.04
C LEU A 77 8.82 -9.71 7.41
N SER A 78 9.76 -8.86 7.84
CA SER A 78 9.53 -7.96 8.98
C SER A 78 8.59 -6.81 8.58
N ILE A 79 7.80 -6.31 9.53
CA ILE A 79 6.92 -5.16 9.31
C ILE A 79 7.39 -4.01 10.19
N VAL A 80 7.67 -2.87 9.57
CA VAL A 80 7.99 -1.62 10.26
C VAL A 80 6.73 -0.78 10.31
N LEU A 81 6.01 -0.86 11.43
CA LEU A 81 4.81 -0.08 11.69
C LEU A 81 5.20 1.37 12.02
N VAL A 82 4.66 2.32 11.27
CA VAL A 82 4.93 3.74 11.47
C VAL A 82 3.59 4.48 11.58
N ASP A 83 3.42 5.25 12.65
CA ASP A 83 2.23 6.07 12.84
C ASP A 83 2.23 7.31 11.92
N GLU A 84 1.04 7.88 11.72
CA GLU A 84 0.85 8.98 10.76
C GLU A 84 1.67 10.23 11.12
N ASN A 85 1.87 10.53 12.41
CA ASN A 85 2.70 11.67 12.83
C ASN A 85 4.15 11.52 12.34
N LYS A 86 4.69 10.29 12.40
CA LYS A 86 6.02 9.98 11.87
C LYS A 86 6.02 9.96 10.34
N CYS A 87 4.93 9.57 9.68
CA CYS A 87 4.80 9.64 8.22
C CYS A 87 4.82 11.09 7.70
N GLN A 88 4.20 12.02 8.42
CA GLN A 88 4.19 13.44 8.06
C GLN A 88 5.58 14.10 8.22
N ASN A 89 6.42 13.56 9.11
CA ASN A 89 7.81 13.99 9.25
C ASN A 89 8.74 13.14 8.37
N VAL A 90 8.93 13.56 7.11
CA VAL A 90 9.71 12.81 6.12
C VAL A 90 11.17 12.57 6.54
N SER A 91 11.79 13.49 7.28
CA SER A 91 13.17 13.29 7.78
C SER A 91 13.23 12.18 8.84
N LEU A 92 12.23 12.10 9.71
CA LEU A 92 12.09 11.00 10.68
C LEU A 92 11.75 9.68 9.96
N LEU A 93 10.83 9.70 9.00
CA LEU A 93 10.49 8.55 8.17
C LEU A 93 11.74 7.99 7.45
N SER A 94 12.56 8.88 6.89
CA SER A 94 13.83 8.52 6.24
C SER A 94 14.80 7.83 7.21
N SER A 95 14.86 8.30 8.46
CA SER A 95 15.67 7.69 9.52
C SER A 95 15.17 6.30 9.92
N ILE A 96 13.85 6.12 9.96
CA ILE A 96 13.19 4.83 10.24
C ILE A 96 13.46 3.83 9.10
N ILE A 97 13.30 4.26 7.84
CA ILE A 97 13.63 3.47 6.65
C ILE A 97 15.07 2.96 6.73
N ASP A 98 15.99 3.85 7.10
CA ASP A 98 17.42 3.56 7.18
C ASP A 98 17.76 2.57 8.29
N SER A 99 17.21 2.80 9.49
CA SER A 99 17.51 2.02 10.69
C SER A 99 16.92 0.61 10.64
N ASN A 100 15.79 0.44 9.95
CA ASN A 100 15.09 -0.85 9.82
C ASN A 100 15.34 -1.55 8.47
N ASN A 101 16.27 -1.02 7.68
CA ASN A 101 16.63 -1.55 6.36
C ASN A 101 15.41 -1.82 5.45
N VAL A 102 14.41 -0.93 5.48
CA VAL A 102 13.19 -1.05 4.65
C VAL A 102 13.59 -1.23 3.20
N ASN A 103 12.93 -2.17 2.53
CA ASN A 103 13.24 -2.52 1.13
C ASN A 103 11.99 -2.66 0.25
N LEU A 104 10.79 -2.56 0.83
CA LEU A 104 9.52 -2.43 0.10
C LEU A 104 8.72 -1.26 0.66
N ILE A 105 8.21 -0.41 -0.24
CA ILE A 105 7.24 0.66 0.08
C ILE A 105 5.98 0.43 -0.76
N ASN A 106 4.82 0.45 -0.11
CA ASN A 106 3.52 0.50 -0.78
C ASN A 106 2.84 1.82 -0.44
N THR A 107 2.42 2.59 -1.44
CA THR A 107 1.84 3.93 -1.23
C THR A 107 1.14 4.42 -2.49
N THR A 108 0.61 5.65 -2.47
CA THR A 108 0.02 6.27 -3.66
C THR A 108 1.06 7.10 -4.44
N PRO A 109 0.87 7.28 -5.76
CA PRO A 109 1.68 8.20 -6.57
C PRO A 109 1.82 9.60 -5.95
N SER A 110 0.73 10.19 -5.44
CA SER A 110 0.76 11.52 -4.83
C SER A 110 1.61 11.55 -3.56
N ARG A 111 1.49 10.54 -2.70
CA ARG A 111 2.22 10.50 -1.43
C ARG A 111 3.73 10.29 -1.64
N ILE A 112 4.14 9.40 -2.55
CA ILE A 112 5.57 9.24 -2.84
C ILE A 112 6.17 10.47 -3.51
N LYS A 113 5.38 11.20 -4.31
CA LYS A 113 5.82 12.46 -4.91
C LYS A 113 6.18 13.51 -3.84
N ILE A 114 5.38 13.60 -2.77
CA ILE A 114 5.69 14.45 -1.62
C ILE A 114 6.99 14.01 -0.95
N PHE A 115 7.17 12.71 -0.70
CA PHE A 115 8.41 12.20 -0.08
C PHE A 115 9.65 12.52 -0.92
N LEU A 116 9.53 12.46 -2.24
CA LEU A 116 10.60 12.80 -3.19
C LEU A 116 11.03 14.28 -3.14
N GLU A 117 10.26 15.19 -2.53
CA GLU A 117 10.66 16.59 -2.34
C GLU A 117 11.77 16.73 -1.28
N TYR A 118 11.95 15.74 -0.40
CA TYR A 118 12.92 15.74 0.69
C TYR A 118 14.21 15.01 0.30
N GLU A 119 15.36 15.66 0.51
CA GLU A 119 16.66 15.09 0.13
C GLU A 119 17.02 13.85 0.94
N GLU A 120 16.66 13.84 2.21
CA GLU A 120 16.89 12.75 3.13
C GLU A 120 16.20 11.47 2.65
N PHE A 121 14.97 11.59 2.15
CA PHE A 121 14.23 10.45 1.60
C PHE A 121 14.86 9.97 0.30
N ARG A 122 15.19 10.89 -0.62
CA ARG A 122 15.87 10.56 -1.89
C ARG A 122 17.16 9.77 -1.65
N LYS A 123 17.94 10.13 -0.63
CA LYS A 123 19.17 9.41 -0.24
C LYS A 123 18.92 7.98 0.25
N LYS A 124 17.71 7.65 0.71
CA LYS A 124 17.35 6.29 1.17
C LYS A 124 16.73 5.42 0.08
N LEU A 125 16.31 5.99 -1.05
CA LEU A 125 15.67 5.24 -2.14
C LEU A 125 16.57 4.12 -2.71
N ASN A 126 17.89 4.27 -2.67
CA ASN A 126 18.83 3.24 -3.11
C ASN A 126 18.75 1.93 -2.30
N LYS A 127 18.18 1.96 -1.09
CA LYS A 127 17.93 0.77 -0.26
C LYS A 127 16.60 0.09 -0.59
N ILE A 128 15.67 0.85 -1.19
CA ILE A 128 14.37 0.34 -1.59
C ILE A 128 14.54 -0.53 -2.84
N LYS A 129 14.01 -1.75 -2.79
CA LYS A 129 14.07 -2.71 -3.90
C LYS A 129 12.77 -2.74 -4.69
N VAL A 130 11.64 -2.49 -4.02
CA VAL A 130 10.31 -2.55 -4.62
C VAL A 130 9.49 -1.36 -4.15
N ILE A 131 8.85 -0.67 -5.11
CA ILE A 131 7.85 0.35 -4.85
C ILE A 131 6.56 -0.07 -5.52
N ILE A 132 5.49 -0.14 -4.74
CA ILE A 132 4.15 -0.44 -5.20
C ILE A 132 3.37 0.87 -5.16
N LEU A 133 2.82 1.28 -6.29
CA LEU A 133 2.01 2.48 -6.43
C LEU A 133 0.61 2.09 -6.87
N ALA A 134 -0.40 2.48 -6.08
CA ALA A 134 -1.80 2.12 -6.31
C ALA A 134 -2.75 3.23 -5.85
N GLY A 135 -4.02 3.11 -6.21
CA GLY A 135 -5.10 4.03 -5.81
C GLY A 135 -5.21 5.30 -6.66
N GLU A 136 -4.21 5.63 -7.46
CA GLU A 136 -4.22 6.77 -8.38
C GLU A 136 -3.56 6.39 -9.72
N ALA A 137 -3.85 7.16 -10.77
CA ALA A 137 -3.15 7.00 -12.04
C ALA A 137 -1.65 7.33 -11.85
N LEU A 138 -0.78 6.37 -12.18
CA LEU A 138 0.67 6.53 -12.07
C LEU A 138 1.25 7.30 -13.28
N PRO A 139 1.90 8.47 -13.07
CA PRO A 139 2.54 9.22 -14.15
C PRO A 139 3.90 8.62 -14.53
N MET A 140 4.20 8.53 -15.83
CA MET A 140 5.48 8.00 -16.33
C MET A 140 6.69 8.78 -15.82
N ASP A 141 6.57 10.11 -15.72
CA ASP A 141 7.67 10.95 -15.25
C ASP A 141 7.99 10.73 -13.77
N LEU A 142 7.02 10.29 -12.96
CA LEU A 142 7.26 9.94 -11.56
C LEU A 142 8.17 8.71 -11.46
N CYS A 143 7.95 7.69 -12.31
CA CYS A 143 8.83 6.52 -12.40
C CYS A 143 10.26 6.93 -12.77
N LYS A 144 10.42 7.78 -13.79
CA LYS A 144 11.72 8.32 -14.20
C LYS A 144 12.42 9.08 -13.07
N ILE A 145 11.68 9.87 -12.29
CA ILE A 145 12.23 10.61 -11.14
C ILE A 145 12.73 9.63 -10.07
N ILE A 146 11.94 8.61 -9.74
CA ILE A 146 12.34 7.57 -8.78
C ILE A 146 13.64 6.88 -9.26
N HIS A 147 13.72 6.52 -10.54
CA HIS A 147 14.88 5.82 -11.10
C HIS A 147 16.16 6.66 -11.21
N ARG A 148 16.08 7.98 -11.02
CA ARG A 148 17.29 8.83 -10.83
C ARG A 148 18.01 8.52 -9.51
N TYR A 149 17.31 7.98 -8.52
CA TYR A 149 17.83 7.75 -7.16
C TYR A 149 17.90 6.27 -6.77
N SER A 150 17.24 5.38 -7.51
CA SER A 150 17.20 3.94 -7.21
C SER A 150 17.05 3.11 -8.49
N GLN A 151 17.40 1.84 -8.42
CA GLN A 151 17.12 0.83 -9.45
C GLN A 151 16.02 -0.14 -8.98
N CYS A 152 15.14 0.34 -8.09
CA CYS A 152 14.03 -0.43 -7.55
C CYS A 152 13.06 -0.84 -8.67
N LYS A 153 12.37 -1.96 -8.48
CA LYS A 153 11.22 -2.30 -9.32
C LYS A 153 10.02 -1.44 -8.92
N ILE A 154 9.37 -0.82 -9.89
CA ILE A 154 8.13 -0.08 -9.69
C ILE A 154 6.98 -0.91 -10.21
N TYR A 155 5.97 -1.13 -9.37
CA TYR A 155 4.73 -1.82 -9.75
C TYR A 155 3.55 -0.85 -9.69
N ASN A 156 2.77 -0.83 -10.76
CA ASN A 156 1.48 -0.16 -10.81
C ASN A 156 0.39 -1.19 -10.46
N GLY A 157 -0.20 -1.04 -9.28
CA GLY A 157 -1.28 -1.89 -8.80
C GLY A 157 -2.64 -1.22 -8.98
N TYR A 158 -3.63 -1.98 -9.40
CA TYR A 158 -5.00 -1.49 -9.52
C TYR A 158 -6.00 -2.49 -8.98
N GLY A 159 -6.99 -1.96 -8.28
CA GLY A 159 -8.27 -2.60 -8.05
C GLY A 159 -9.06 -1.81 -7.00
N PRO A 160 -10.39 -1.81 -7.11
CA PRO A 160 -11.27 -1.13 -6.17
C PRO A 160 -11.39 -1.94 -4.87
N ILE A 161 -11.89 -1.30 -3.80
CA ILE A 161 -11.97 -1.93 -2.47
C ILE A 161 -12.81 -3.22 -2.48
N GLU A 162 -13.83 -3.30 -3.34
CA GLU A 162 -14.72 -4.45 -3.50
C GLU A 162 -14.01 -5.69 -4.05
N CYS A 163 -12.90 -5.51 -4.75
CA CYS A 163 -12.14 -6.59 -5.40
C CYS A 163 -10.67 -6.65 -4.96
N TYR A 164 -10.23 -5.76 -4.07
CA TYR A 164 -8.84 -5.62 -3.65
C TYR A 164 -7.92 -5.41 -4.87
N TYR A 165 -6.66 -5.88 -4.88
CA TYR A 165 -5.81 -5.85 -6.07
C TYR A 165 -6.34 -6.79 -7.17
N CYS A 166 -6.70 -6.21 -8.31
CA CYS A 166 -7.16 -6.93 -9.50
C CYS A 166 -6.03 -7.14 -10.52
N THR A 167 -5.13 -6.15 -10.63
CA THR A 167 -4.00 -6.17 -11.55
C THR A 167 -2.73 -5.67 -10.88
N TYR A 168 -1.59 -6.14 -11.38
CA TYR A 168 -0.28 -5.80 -10.85
C TYR A 168 0.75 -5.82 -11.98
N LYS A 169 1.31 -4.66 -12.35
CA LYS A 169 2.20 -4.54 -13.51
C LYS A 169 3.54 -3.91 -13.13
N GLU A 170 4.64 -4.60 -13.42
CA GLU A 170 5.99 -4.00 -13.37
C GLU A 170 6.10 -2.95 -14.48
N ILE A 171 6.50 -1.73 -14.12
CA ILE A 171 6.68 -0.63 -15.07
C ILE A 171 8.13 -0.62 -15.55
N ASN A 172 8.28 -0.52 -16.87
CA ASN A 172 9.56 -0.26 -17.53
C ASN A 172 9.38 0.94 -18.46
N GLU A 173 9.82 2.12 -18.03
CA GLU A 173 9.63 3.37 -18.76
C GLU A 173 10.47 3.48 -20.04
N GLU A 174 11.49 2.63 -20.22
CA GLU A 174 12.32 2.60 -21.43
C GLU A 174 11.63 1.84 -22.57
N LYS A 175 10.79 0.86 -22.22
CA LYS A 175 10.09 -0.01 -23.18
C LYS A 175 8.63 0.38 -23.39
N GLU A 176 8.06 1.18 -22.48
CA GLU A 176 6.64 1.51 -22.49
C GLU A 176 6.39 2.96 -22.91
N ASN A 177 5.47 3.15 -23.85
CA ASN A 177 5.02 4.49 -24.27
C ASN A 177 3.92 5.07 -23.36
N LYS A 178 3.26 4.22 -22.57
CA LYS A 178 2.16 4.59 -21.66
C LYS A 178 2.06 3.61 -20.50
N ILE A 179 1.82 4.14 -19.31
CA ILE A 179 1.52 3.31 -18.14
C ILE A 179 0.11 2.74 -18.25
N THR A 180 0.00 1.43 -18.02
CA THR A 180 -1.26 0.68 -17.99
C THR A 180 -1.43 0.00 -16.64
N ILE A 181 -2.65 -0.36 -16.27
CA ILE A 181 -2.91 -1.20 -15.09
C ILE A 181 -2.48 -2.67 -15.28
N GLY A 182 -2.20 -3.09 -16.52
CA GLY A 182 -1.69 -4.43 -16.84
C GLY A 182 -2.79 -5.45 -17.05
N SER A 183 -2.46 -6.71 -16.76
CA SER A 183 -3.37 -7.85 -16.88
C SER A 183 -3.90 -8.30 -15.51
N PRO A 184 -5.04 -9.01 -15.47
CA PRO A 184 -5.57 -9.61 -14.24
C PRO A 184 -4.54 -10.51 -13.56
N ILE A 185 -4.54 -10.49 -12.22
CA ILE A 185 -3.80 -11.47 -11.42
C ILE A 185 -4.45 -12.86 -11.51
N CYS A 186 -3.76 -13.87 -10.97
CA CYS A 186 -4.28 -15.24 -10.93
C CYS A 186 -5.68 -15.29 -10.31
N ASN A 187 -6.57 -16.08 -10.92
CA ASN A 187 -7.98 -16.23 -10.53
C ASN A 187 -8.84 -14.96 -10.57
N CYS A 188 -8.34 -13.87 -11.16
CA CYS A 188 -9.11 -12.66 -11.44
C CYS A 188 -9.48 -12.58 -12.93
N LYS A 189 -10.64 -12.01 -13.24
CA LYS A 189 -11.08 -11.71 -14.62
C LYS A 189 -11.47 -10.24 -14.70
N LEU A 190 -11.10 -9.61 -15.81
CA LEU A 190 -11.38 -8.20 -16.06
C LEU A 190 -12.07 -8.10 -17.42
N TYR A 191 -13.20 -7.41 -17.45
CA TYR A 191 -13.99 -7.18 -18.65
C TYR A 191 -14.09 -5.68 -18.86
N ILE A 192 -14.11 -5.25 -20.12
CA ILE A 192 -14.46 -3.87 -20.46
C ILE A 192 -15.79 -3.94 -21.20
N LEU A 193 -16.83 -3.33 -20.62
CA LEU A 193 -18.21 -3.48 -21.04
C LEU A 193 -18.77 -2.17 -21.63
N ASP A 194 -19.66 -2.31 -22.61
CA ASP A 194 -20.50 -1.21 -23.06
C ASP A 194 -21.72 -0.99 -22.13
N LYS A 195 -22.53 0.03 -22.44
CA LYS A 195 -23.76 0.36 -21.69
C LYS A 195 -24.82 -0.76 -21.70
N TYR A 196 -24.66 -1.80 -22.52
CA TYR A 196 -25.53 -2.97 -22.58
C TYR A 196 -24.91 -4.21 -21.94
N ARG A 197 -23.82 -4.04 -21.18
CA ARG A 197 -23.05 -5.10 -20.51
C ARG A 197 -22.43 -6.13 -21.46
N LYS A 198 -22.07 -5.71 -22.67
CA LYS A 198 -21.36 -6.56 -23.64
C LYS A 198 -19.88 -6.18 -23.71
N PRO A 199 -18.96 -7.17 -23.85
CA PRO A 199 -17.55 -6.88 -24.04
C PRO A 199 -17.31 -5.98 -25.26
N VAL A 200 -16.52 -4.92 -25.08
CA VAL A 200 -16.11 -4.03 -26.17
C VAL A 200 -14.91 -4.59 -26.95
N LEU A 201 -14.69 -4.08 -28.16
CA LEU A 201 -13.51 -4.40 -28.96
C LEU A 201 -12.23 -3.77 -28.37
N VAL A 202 -11.08 -4.37 -28.67
CA VAL A 202 -9.77 -3.85 -28.26
C VAL A 202 -9.60 -2.40 -28.73
N GLY A 203 -9.21 -1.52 -27.80
CA GLY A 203 -9.00 -0.09 -28.06
C GLY A 203 -10.25 0.78 -27.90
N VAL A 204 -11.44 0.20 -27.74
CA VAL A 204 -12.67 0.94 -27.44
C VAL A 204 -12.81 1.10 -25.93
N ALA A 205 -13.14 2.32 -25.48
CA ALA A 205 -13.38 2.60 -24.07
C ALA A 205 -14.72 1.99 -23.61
N GLY A 206 -14.76 1.53 -22.36
CA GLY A 206 -15.96 1.01 -21.70
C GLY A 206 -15.80 1.06 -20.18
N GLU A 207 -16.82 0.59 -19.48
CA GLU A 207 -16.80 0.41 -18.02
C GLU A 207 -16.01 -0.85 -17.67
N ILE A 208 -15.23 -0.80 -16.59
CA ILE A 208 -14.44 -1.91 -16.08
C ILE A 208 -15.19 -2.68 -14.98
#